data_AF-A0A3D1ZQ16-F1
#
_entry.id   AF-A0A3D1ZQ16-F1
#
_cell.length_a   1.000
_cell.length_b   1.000
_cell.length_c   1.000
_cell.angle_alpha   90.00
_cell.angle_beta   90.00
_cell.angle_gamma   90.00
#
_symmetry.space_group_name_H-M   'P 1'
#
loop_
_entity.id
_entity.type
_entity.pdbx_description
1 polymer ?
#
loop_
_entity_poly.entity_id
_entity_poly.type
_entity_poly.pdbx_seq_one_letter_code
_entity_poly.pdbx_strand_id
1 'polypeptide(L)' 'MIQIEHLHKSYGRGAEAHEVLHDINLTIDSGEVFGILGSSGAGKSTLVRC' A
#
# COMPACT_ATOMS: atom_id res chain seq x y z
N MET A 1 -8.06 14.01 -6.16
CA MET A 1 -6.61 13.90 -5.97
C MET A 1 -6.37 13.06 -4.72
N ILE A 2 -5.69 11.94 -4.87
CA ILE A 2 -5.25 11.06 -3.78
C ILE A 2 -3.73 11.09 -3.78
N GLN A 3 -3.11 11.28 -2.62
CA GLN A 3 -1.67 11.33 -2.47
C GLN A 3 -1.26 10.50 -1.25
N ILE A 4 -0.34 9.57 -1.47
CA ILE A 4 0.28 8.71 -0.47
C ILE A 4 1.78 8.93 -0.58
N GLU A 5 2.41 9.25 0.55
CA GLU A 5 3.85 9.46 0.63
C GLU A 5 4.41 8.60 1.75
N HIS A 6 5.50 7.88 1.44
CA HIS A 6 6.22 7.05 2.40
C HIS A 6 5.33 6.11 3.22
N LEU A 7 4.35 5.46 2.57
CA LEU A 7 3.45 4.55 3.27
C LEU A 7 4.17 3.22 3.55
N HIS A 8 4.35 2.95 4.83
CA HIS A 8 4.76 1.67 5.37
C HIS A 8 3.61 1.00 6.12
N LYS A 9 3.51 -0.31 6.03
CA LYS A 9 2.54 -1.07 6.83
C LYS A 9 3.09 -2.42 7.22
N SER A 10 3.13 -2.66 8.53
CA SER A 10 3.48 -3.96 9.10
C SER A 10 2.32 -4.56 9.88
N TYR A 11 2.26 -5.89 9.91
CA TYR A 11 1.36 -6.67 10.75
C TYR A 11 2.20 -7.49 11.74
N GLY A 12 1.64 -7.78 12.91
CA GLY A 12 2.36 -8.44 14.00
C GLY A 12 2.98 -7.43 14.98
N ARG A 13 3.84 -7.91 15.89
CA ARG A 13 4.47 -7.10 16.93
C ARG A 13 5.91 -7.58 17.19
N GLY A 14 6.78 -6.64 17.55
CA GLY A 14 8.17 -6.94 17.92
C GLY A 14 8.95 -7.56 16.76
N ALA A 15 9.79 -8.55 17.07
CA ALA A 15 10.63 -9.24 16.09
C ALA A 15 9.83 -10.03 15.02
N GLU A 16 8.57 -10.37 15.31
CA GLU A 16 7.67 -11.10 14.39
C GLU A 16 6.84 -10.16 13.50
N ALA A 17 7.11 -8.85 13.54
CA ALA A 17 6.42 -7.92 12.67
C ALA A 17 6.84 -8.15 11.21
N HIS A 18 5.87 -8.42 10.35
CA HIS A 18 6.06 -8.56 8.92
C HIS A 18 5.60 -7.29 8.22
N GLU A 19 6.54 -6.62 7.56
CA GLU A 19 6.25 -5.48 6.71
C GLU A 19 5.66 -5.94 5.38
N VAL A 20 4.50 -5.40 5.03
CA VAL A 20 3.69 -5.75 3.86
C VAL A 20 3.71 -4.65 2.81
N LEU A 21 3.73 -3.38 3.23
CA LEU A 21 3.93 -2.24 2.35
C LEU A 21 5.25 -1.58 2.72
N HIS A 22 6.12 -1.40 1.72
CA HIS A 22 7.45 -0.83 1.87
C HIS A 22 7.51 0.48 1.06
N ASP A 23 7.59 1.63 1.75
CA ASP A 23 7.80 2.96 1.15
C ASP A 23 6.95 3.23 -0.11
N ILE A 24 5.63 3.07 0.02
CA ILE A 24 4.73 3.28 -1.11
C ILE A 24 4.49 4.77 -1.30
N ASN A 25 4.77 5.24 -2.52
CA ASN A 25 4.51 6.60 -2.99
C ASN A 25 3.55 6.52 -4.18
N LEU A 26 2.38 7.14 -4.06
CA LEU A 26 1.30 7.06 -5.05
C LEU A 26 0.59 8.40 -5.16
N THR A 27 0.44 8.90 -6.37
CA THR A 27 -0.40 10.07 -6.68
C THR A 27 -1.42 9.65 -7.73
N ILE A 28 -2.70 9.95 -7.48
CA ILE A 28 -3.81 9.73 -8.41
C ILE A 28 -4.54 11.06 -8.58
N ASP A 29 -4.62 11.54 -9.82
CA ASP A 29 -5.23 12.81 -10.14
C ASP A 29 -6.77 12.72 -10.16
N SER A 30 -7.42 13.88 -10.17
CA SER A 30 -8.88 13.93 -10.22
C SER A 30 -9.39 13.44 -11.58
N GLY A 31 -10.35 12.51 -11.55
CA GLY A 31 -10.95 11.93 -12.76
C GLY A 31 -10.21 10.71 -13.31
N GLU A 32 -9.10 10.29 -12.71
CA GLU A 32 -8.38 9.09 -13.13
C GLU A 32 -9.05 7.81 -12.62
N VAL A 33 -8.99 6.76 -13.45
CA VAL A 33 -9.31 5.39 -13.05
C VAL A 33 -7.99 4.65 -12.85
N PHE A 34 -7.70 4.31 -11.59
CA PHE A 34 -6.44 3.67 -11.19
C PHE A 34 -6.67 2.21 -10.79
N GLY A 35 -5.80 1.30 -11.24
CA GLY A 35 -5.85 -0.13 -10.95
C GLY A 35 -4.58 -0.63 -10.26
N ILE A 36 -4.75 -1.49 -9.25
CA ILE A 36 -3.63 -2.12 -8.53
C ILE A 36 -3.54 -3.59 -8.93
N LEU A 37 -2.45 -3.97 -9.60
CA LEU A 37 -2.18 -5.34 -10.04
C LEU A 37 -0.96 -5.94 -9.34
N GLY A 38 -0.85 -7.27 -9.35
CA GLY A 38 0.26 -8.00 -8.74
C GLY A 38 -0.15 -9.35 -8.16
N SER A 39 0.82 -10.19 -7.82
CA SER A 39 0.64 -11.54 -7.28
C SER A 39 -0.23 -11.58 -6.02
N SER A 40 -0.85 -12.72 -5.74
CA SER A 40 -1.52 -12.94 -4.44
C SER A 40 -0.53 -12.71 -3.29
N GLY A 41 -0.97 -12.03 -2.23
CA GLY A 41 -0.10 -11.68 -1.09
C GLY A 41 0.76 -10.43 -1.24
N ALA A 42 0.82 -9.79 -2.43
CA ALA A 42 1.67 -8.61 -2.67
C ALA A 42 1.21 -7.30 -1.99
N GLY A 43 0.35 -7.34 -0.98
CA GLY A 43 -0.09 -6.13 -0.25
C GLY A 43 -1.18 -5.28 -0.92
N LYS A 44 -1.70 -5.64 -2.10
CA LYS A 44 -2.73 -4.85 -2.83
C LYS A 44 -3.95 -4.49 -1.97
N SER A 45 -4.55 -5.49 -1.33
CA SER A 45 -5.73 -5.28 -0.47
C SER A 45 -5.40 -4.59 0.86
N THR A 46 -4.13 -4.56 1.24
CA THR A 46 -3.62 -3.78 2.36
C THR A 46 -3.50 -2.30 1.96
N LEU A 47 -2.95 -2.02 0.77
CA LEU A 47 -2.82 -0.67 0.21
C LEU A 47 -4.18 0.03 0.07
N VAL A 48 -5.21 -0.68 -0.42
CA VAL A 48 -6.57 -0.12 -0.58
C VAL A 48 -7.27 0.19 0.75
N ARG A 49 -6.79 -0.38 1.88
CA ARG A 49 -7.38 -0.19 3.21
C ARG A 49 -6.61 0.79 4.09
N CYS A 50 -5.52 1.35 3.60
CA CYS A 50 -4.79 2.43 4.29
C CYS A 50 -5.43 3.77 3.94
#